data_AF-A0AAU2EJA6-F1
#
_entry.id   AF-A0AAU2EJA6-F1
#
_cell.length_a   1.000
_cell.length_b   1.000
_cell.length_c   1.000
_cell.angle_alpha   90.00
_cell.angle_beta   90.00
_cell.angle_gamma   90.00
#
_symmetry.space_group_name_H-M   'P 1'
#
loop_
_entity.id
_entity.type
_entity.pdbx_description
1 polymer ?
#
loop_
_entity_poly.entity_id
_entity_poly.type
_entity_poly.pdbx_seq_one_letter_code
_entity_poly.pdbx_strand_id
1 'polypeptide(L)'
;MTSEQRSGYEESAAQVGIGLAGLVETVEIGPAPVAALAAGGRRRLRRRRAVLTGSVALVTAAVVGGGLLIGPGLGPAGRPGLAAAAGVAAGPSAVLSAGAVPLARNPLAPVRAVLAQGVVDGKEWKVWAALWPLATREQSLEQARMIWQEQHAAGSDLPEPTAAYVQQYWQSGSDVVNLYYTVDGTRLPYNGELTPTAPGPTPPTPTGPDGGLSGVLVGALGKGQNAGPVRVAALTVGPDVAKTVVTWADGSTSEPSPVTLGDSLVRLIGVPERQGNKARSIAVYGSGGQLLGTNTSWLS
;
A
#
# COMPACT_ATOMS: atom_id res chain seq x y z
N MET A 1 -52.33 -24.25 13.32
CA MET A 1 -51.23 -25.20 13.12
C MET A 1 -51.47 -26.37 14.05
N THR A 2 -51.79 -27.53 13.48
CA THR A 2 -52.24 -28.73 14.21
C THR A 2 -51.06 -29.53 14.76
N SER A 3 -51.30 -30.22 15.88
CA SER A 3 -50.33 -30.98 16.69
C SER A 3 -49.63 -32.12 15.93
N GLU A 4 -50.14 -32.58 14.80
CA GLU A 4 -49.53 -33.63 13.98
C GLU A 4 -48.29 -33.15 13.21
N GLN A 5 -48.15 -31.86 12.90
CA GLN A 5 -46.95 -31.34 12.21
C GLN A 5 -45.76 -31.14 13.16
N ARG A 6 -45.95 -31.14 14.48
CA ARG A 6 -44.84 -31.03 15.45
C ARG A 6 -44.11 -32.36 15.68
N SER A 7 -44.82 -33.49 15.57
CA SER A 7 -44.24 -34.82 15.85
C SER A 7 -43.23 -35.27 14.77
N GLY A 8 -43.44 -34.90 13.52
CA GLY A 8 -42.54 -35.32 12.42
C GLY A 8 -41.18 -34.60 12.37
N TYR A 9 -41.06 -33.43 13.01
CA TYR A 9 -39.80 -32.67 13.03
C TYR A 9 -38.87 -33.09 14.17
N GLU A 10 -39.40 -33.56 15.30
CA GLU A 10 -38.57 -34.01 16.44
C GLU A 10 -37.95 -35.40 16.21
N GLU A 11 -38.64 -36.29 15.50
CA GLU A 11 -38.12 -37.64 15.19
C GLU A 11 -36.98 -37.60 14.16
N SER A 12 -37.07 -36.70 13.17
CA SER A 12 -36.00 -36.45 12.18
C SER A 12 -34.74 -35.82 12.81
N ALA A 13 -34.91 -34.92 13.78
CA ALA A 13 -33.79 -34.30 14.48
C ALA A 13 -33.05 -35.28 15.42
N ALA A 14 -33.78 -36.21 16.06
CA ALA A 14 -33.20 -37.24 16.91
C ALA A 14 -32.42 -38.30 16.10
N GLN A 15 -32.87 -38.66 14.89
CA GLN A 15 -32.18 -39.63 14.03
C GLN A 15 -30.92 -39.09 13.36
N VAL A 16 -30.84 -37.78 13.11
CA VAL A 16 -29.62 -37.13 12.57
C VAL A 16 -28.55 -36.94 13.67
N GLY A 17 -28.95 -36.80 14.94
CA GLY A 17 -28.03 -36.66 16.07
C GLY A 17 -27.26 -37.94 16.43
N ILE A 18 -27.86 -39.12 16.23
CA ILE A 18 -27.23 -40.42 16.57
C ILE A 18 -26.28 -40.90 15.45
N GLY A 19 -26.48 -40.44 14.20
CA GLY A 19 -25.60 -40.76 13.07
C GLY A 19 -24.23 -40.06 13.07
N LEU A 20 -24.07 -38.97 13.85
CA LEU A 20 -22.81 -38.21 13.93
C LEU A 20 -21.93 -38.61 15.13
N ALA A 21 -22.51 -39.24 16.15
CA ALA A 21 -21.76 -39.68 17.33
C ALA A 21 -20.94 -40.97 17.09
N GLY A 22 -21.32 -41.78 16.10
CA GLY A 22 -20.63 -43.04 15.74
C GLY A 22 -19.46 -42.89 14.75
N LEU A 23 -19.21 -41.69 14.23
CA LEU A 23 -18.17 -41.45 13.19
C LEU A 23 -16.92 -40.75 13.71
N VAL A 24 -16.83 -40.49 15.02
CA VAL A 24 -15.71 -39.75 15.63
C VAL A 24 -14.61 -40.69 16.16
N GLU A 25 -14.84 -42.00 16.24
CA GLU A 25 -13.94 -42.89 17.00
C GLU A 25 -12.83 -43.60 16.21
N THR A 26 -12.64 -43.36 14.90
CA THR A 26 -11.53 -43.96 14.14
C THR A 26 -10.97 -43.06 13.02
N VAL A 27 -10.62 -41.81 13.34
CA VAL A 27 -9.76 -41.01 12.44
C VAL A 27 -8.37 -40.92 13.03
N GLU A 28 -7.49 -41.82 12.56
CA GLU A 28 -6.06 -41.71 12.76
C GLU A 28 -5.57 -40.45 12.02
N ILE A 29 -5.23 -39.40 12.78
CA ILE A 29 -4.78 -38.12 12.23
C ILE A 29 -3.37 -38.32 11.68
N GLY A 30 -3.26 -38.60 10.39
CA GLY A 30 -2.00 -38.55 9.65
C GLY A 30 -1.36 -37.15 9.73
N PRO A 31 -0.04 -37.04 9.50
CA PRO A 31 0.68 -35.77 9.60
C PRO A 31 0.00 -34.70 8.74
N ALA A 32 -0.29 -33.55 9.36
CA ALA A 32 -0.99 -32.45 8.72
C ALA A 32 -0.30 -32.07 7.39
N PRO A 33 -1.03 -31.91 6.27
CA PRO A 33 -0.43 -31.63 4.97
C PRO A 33 0.04 -30.17 4.94
N VAL A 34 1.21 -29.90 5.53
CA VAL A 34 1.81 -28.56 5.63
C VAL A 34 2.01 -27.92 4.25
N ALA A 35 2.30 -28.72 3.22
CA ALA A 35 2.42 -28.25 1.84
C ALA A 35 1.08 -27.73 1.27
N ALA A 36 -0.04 -28.40 1.55
CA ALA A 36 -1.37 -27.98 1.10
C ALA A 36 -1.84 -26.73 1.86
N LEU A 37 -1.50 -26.61 3.15
CA LEU A 37 -1.76 -25.43 3.96
C LEU A 37 -0.92 -24.22 3.51
N ALA A 38 0.35 -24.43 3.15
CA ALA A 38 1.23 -23.38 2.62
C ALA A 38 0.78 -22.90 1.22
N ALA A 39 0.29 -23.80 0.37
CA ALA A 39 -0.30 -23.46 -0.93
C ALA A 39 -1.63 -22.69 -0.77
N GLY A 40 -2.49 -23.10 0.17
CA GLY A 40 -3.75 -22.42 0.50
C GLY A 40 -3.54 -21.01 1.09
N GLY A 41 -2.51 -20.83 1.92
CA GLY A 41 -2.12 -19.55 2.51
C GLY A 41 -1.68 -18.52 1.46
N ARG A 42 -0.87 -18.96 0.46
CA ARG A 42 -0.45 -18.10 -0.66
C ARG A 42 -1.64 -17.63 -1.52
N ARG A 43 -2.65 -18.48 -1.74
CA ARG A 43 -3.86 -18.13 -2.50
C ARG A 43 -4.75 -17.11 -1.78
N ARG A 44 -4.84 -17.19 -0.44
CA ARG A 44 -5.57 -16.20 0.39
C ARG A 44 -4.85 -14.84 0.46
N LEU A 45 -3.52 -14.82 0.51
CA LEU A 45 -2.72 -13.60 0.46
C LEU A 45 -2.92 -12.85 -0.87
N ARG A 46 -2.97 -13.57 -2.00
CA ARG A 46 -3.28 -12.99 -3.32
C ARG A 46 -4.68 -12.37 -3.38
N ARG A 47 -5.70 -13.02 -2.78
CA ARG A 47 -7.06 -12.46 -2.71
C ARG A 47 -7.16 -11.23 -1.80
N ARG A 48 -6.46 -11.20 -0.66
CA ARG A 48 -6.48 -10.03 0.24
C ARG A 48 -5.84 -8.79 -0.38
N ARG A 49 -4.82 -8.95 -1.22
CA ARG A 49 -4.17 -7.82 -1.91
C ARG A 49 -5.06 -7.18 -2.98
N ALA A 50 -6.06 -7.90 -3.51
CA ALA A 50 -7.01 -7.38 -4.50
C ALA A 50 -8.33 -6.82 -3.89
N VAL A 51 -8.54 -6.96 -2.57
CA VAL A 51 -9.83 -6.60 -1.92
C VAL A 51 -9.75 -5.32 -1.07
N LEU A 52 -8.56 -4.79 -0.79
CA LEU A 52 -8.41 -3.60 0.08
C LEU A 52 -8.43 -2.26 -0.67
N THR A 53 -8.54 -2.26 -1.99
CA THR A 53 -8.66 -1.05 -2.83
C THR A 53 -10.10 -0.89 -3.32
N GLY A 54 -11.07 -0.93 -2.41
CA GLY A 54 -12.48 -0.96 -2.76
C GLY A 54 -13.36 -0.21 -1.78
N SER A 55 -13.27 1.12 -1.76
CA SER A 55 -14.37 2.01 -1.35
C SER A 55 -13.96 3.50 -1.37
N VAL A 56 -14.27 4.23 -2.45
CA VAL A 56 -14.84 5.60 -2.37
C VAL A 56 -15.66 5.84 -3.64
N ALA A 57 -16.99 5.85 -3.51
CA ALA A 57 -17.89 6.76 -4.22
C ALA A 57 -19.33 6.54 -3.76
N LEU A 58 -19.83 7.43 -2.90
CA LEU A 58 -21.18 7.99 -3.02
C LEU A 58 -21.26 9.28 -2.19
N VAL A 59 -21.48 10.39 -2.90
CA VAL A 59 -21.67 11.76 -2.40
C VAL A 59 -23.16 12.09 -2.42
N THR A 60 -23.67 12.72 -1.36
CA THR A 60 -24.56 13.92 -1.33
C THR A 60 -24.96 14.18 0.13
N ALA A 61 -24.48 15.24 0.81
CA ALA A 61 -24.86 16.67 0.75
C ALA A 61 -26.07 17.03 1.63
N ALA A 62 -25.81 17.75 2.74
CA ALA A 62 -26.73 18.74 3.33
C ALA A 62 -25.93 19.73 4.19
N VAL A 63 -26.03 21.01 3.81
CA VAL A 63 -25.49 22.21 4.45
C VAL A 63 -26.34 22.58 5.67
N VAL A 64 -25.75 23.21 6.70
CA VAL A 64 -26.19 24.46 7.39
C VAL A 64 -25.63 24.55 8.83
N GLY A 65 -25.03 25.71 9.14
CA GLY A 65 -24.75 26.24 10.49
C GLY A 65 -23.29 26.08 10.92
N GLY A 66 -22.54 27.07 11.40
CA GLY A 66 -22.84 28.45 11.79
C GLY A 66 -21.89 28.83 12.94
N GLY A 67 -21.07 29.87 12.75
CA GLY A 67 -20.58 30.78 13.81
C GLY A 67 -19.36 30.40 14.68
N LEU A 68 -18.34 31.30 14.63
CA LEU A 68 -17.71 32.01 15.78
C LEU A 68 -16.82 31.16 16.75
N LEU A 69 -15.57 31.46 17.13
CA LEU A 69 -14.94 32.71 17.62
C LEU A 69 -13.44 32.48 18.02
N ILE A 70 -12.62 33.55 18.00
CA ILE A 70 -11.50 33.92 18.92
C ILE A 70 -10.10 33.28 18.72
N GLY A 71 -9.12 34.08 18.25
CA GLY A 71 -7.68 33.95 18.59
C GLY A 71 -7.35 34.73 19.88
N PRO A 72 -6.13 35.24 20.15
CA PRO A 72 -4.78 34.98 19.61
C PRO A 72 -3.75 34.67 20.74
N GLY A 73 -2.47 34.50 20.42
CA GLY A 73 -1.41 34.44 21.44
C GLY A 73 0.01 34.39 20.90
N LEU A 74 0.67 35.56 20.86
CA LEU A 74 2.08 35.78 20.54
C LEU A 74 2.99 35.42 21.73
N GLY A 75 4.22 34.94 21.48
CA GLY A 75 5.34 35.17 22.41
C GLY A 75 6.52 34.19 22.31
N PRO A 76 7.78 34.63 22.52
CA PRO A 76 8.95 34.10 21.82
C PRO A 76 10.00 33.39 22.71
N ALA A 77 11.03 32.86 22.02
CA ALA A 77 12.39 32.53 22.49
C ALA A 77 12.63 31.22 23.26
N GLY A 78 13.58 30.41 22.76
CA GLY A 78 14.16 29.27 23.48
C GLY A 78 14.85 28.23 22.60
N ARG A 79 16.04 28.53 22.06
CA ARG A 79 17.10 27.53 21.77
C ARG A 79 17.99 27.45 23.03
N PRO A 80 18.82 26.40 23.27
CA PRO A 80 19.39 25.45 22.31
C PRO A 80 19.41 23.96 22.77
N GLY A 81 19.90 23.06 21.90
CA GLY A 81 20.26 21.68 22.28
C GLY A 81 20.44 20.76 21.09
N LEU A 82 21.64 20.76 20.50
CA LEU A 82 22.06 19.84 19.43
C LEU A 82 22.16 18.39 19.93
N ALA A 83 21.50 17.47 19.24
CA ALA A 83 21.85 16.05 19.21
C ALA A 83 21.77 15.55 17.77
N ALA A 84 22.84 14.91 17.32
CA ALA A 84 23.13 14.56 15.93
C ALA A 84 22.12 13.58 15.34
N ALA A 85 21.41 14.00 14.29
CA ALA A 85 20.64 13.11 13.42
C ALA A 85 21.46 12.84 12.15
N ALA A 86 21.62 11.56 11.83
CA ALA A 86 22.25 11.08 10.60
C ALA A 86 21.59 11.74 9.38
N GLY A 87 22.42 12.36 8.54
CA GLY A 87 22.00 13.16 7.41
C GLY A 87 21.25 12.35 6.35
N VAL A 88 20.01 12.73 6.07
CA VAL A 88 19.35 12.43 4.81
C VAL A 88 19.56 13.65 3.94
N ALA A 89 20.36 13.51 2.88
CA ALA A 89 20.69 14.58 1.96
C ALA A 89 19.41 15.08 1.26
N ALA A 90 19.12 16.37 1.41
CA ALA A 90 18.06 17.07 0.71
C ALA A 90 18.46 17.28 -0.76
N GLY A 91 17.70 16.68 -1.68
CA GLY A 91 17.78 16.99 -3.11
C GLY A 91 17.05 18.30 -3.44
N PRO A 92 17.36 18.95 -4.58
CA PRO A 92 16.84 20.28 -4.90
C PRO A 92 15.34 20.24 -5.19
N SER A 93 14.60 21.16 -4.56
CA SER A 93 13.19 21.44 -4.84
C SER A 93 13.03 21.99 -6.26
N ALA A 94 12.32 21.24 -7.12
CA ALA A 94 11.93 21.72 -8.43
C ALA A 94 10.71 22.65 -8.32
N VAL A 95 10.91 23.87 -8.82
CA VAL A 95 9.90 24.89 -9.10
C VAL A 95 8.81 24.34 -10.03
N LEU A 96 7.55 24.72 -9.74
CA LEU A 96 6.38 24.40 -10.55
C LEU A 96 6.52 25.01 -11.95
N SER A 97 6.87 24.19 -12.94
CA SER A 97 6.84 24.61 -14.35
C SER A 97 5.44 24.38 -14.90
N ALA A 98 4.69 25.46 -15.06
CA ALA A 98 3.46 25.47 -15.85
C ALA A 98 3.82 25.34 -17.34
N GLY A 99 3.13 24.44 -18.06
CA GLY A 99 3.13 24.43 -19.52
C GLY A 99 4.00 23.37 -20.23
N ALA A 100 4.22 22.19 -19.64
CA ALA A 100 4.69 21.06 -20.43
C ALA A 100 3.52 20.47 -21.23
N VAL A 101 3.61 20.49 -22.56
CA VAL A 101 2.75 19.67 -23.44
C VAL A 101 2.88 18.23 -22.94
N PRO A 102 1.78 17.48 -22.69
CA PRO A 102 1.89 16.11 -22.24
C PRO A 102 2.62 15.31 -23.32
N LEU A 103 3.87 14.92 -23.03
CA LEU A 103 4.52 13.85 -23.79
C LEU A 103 3.57 12.66 -23.75
N ALA A 104 3.21 12.14 -24.92
CA ALA A 104 2.35 10.97 -25.01
C ALA A 104 2.94 9.87 -24.12
N ARG A 105 2.19 9.46 -23.10
CA ARG A 105 2.66 8.50 -22.11
C ARG A 105 2.83 7.15 -22.81
N ASN A 106 4.03 6.58 -22.74
CA ASN A 106 4.28 5.25 -23.28
C ASN A 106 4.00 4.19 -22.19
N PRO A 107 2.92 3.40 -22.30
CA PRO A 107 2.57 2.41 -21.28
C PRO A 107 3.60 1.28 -21.14
N LEU A 108 4.51 1.12 -22.10
CA LEU A 108 5.55 0.10 -22.09
C LEU A 108 6.91 0.61 -21.61
N ALA A 109 7.02 1.90 -21.27
CA ALA A 109 8.26 2.51 -20.78
C ALA A 109 8.04 3.07 -19.35
N PRO A 110 8.44 2.33 -18.31
CA PRO A 110 8.16 2.75 -16.94
C PRO A 110 9.09 3.87 -16.46
N VAL A 111 8.54 4.77 -15.66
CA VAL A 111 9.28 5.80 -14.91
C VAL A 111 9.65 5.23 -13.54
N ARG A 112 10.93 5.33 -13.16
CA ARG A 112 11.44 4.76 -11.91
C ARG A 112 11.89 5.85 -10.94
N ALA A 113 11.56 5.68 -9.66
CA ALA A 113 12.05 6.52 -8.59
C ALA A 113 12.43 5.69 -7.36
N VAL A 114 13.43 6.15 -6.61
CA VAL A 114 13.78 5.60 -5.30
C VAL A 114 12.81 6.17 -4.28
N LEU A 115 12.14 5.30 -3.54
CA LEU A 115 11.15 5.67 -2.53
C LEU A 115 11.76 5.74 -1.13
N ALA A 116 12.66 4.82 -0.82
CA ALA A 116 13.40 4.77 0.44
C ALA A 116 14.73 4.06 0.21
N GLN A 117 15.74 4.40 1.00
CA GLN A 117 17.05 3.76 0.94
C GLN A 117 17.74 3.81 2.30
N GLY A 118 18.74 2.95 2.48
CA GLY A 118 19.57 2.93 3.68
C GLY A 118 20.65 1.87 3.62
N VAL A 119 21.29 1.62 4.75
CA VAL A 119 22.32 0.59 4.92
C VAL A 119 21.98 -0.27 6.13
N VAL A 120 22.06 -1.59 5.99
CA VAL A 120 21.94 -2.56 7.09
C VAL A 120 23.04 -3.60 6.92
N ASP A 121 23.77 -3.89 7.99
CA ASP A 121 24.89 -4.85 7.99
C ASP A 121 25.93 -4.60 6.88
N GLY A 122 26.20 -3.32 6.59
CA GLY A 122 27.13 -2.89 5.54
C GLY A 122 26.59 -3.02 4.11
N LYS A 123 25.35 -3.47 3.91
CA LYS A 123 24.72 -3.61 2.60
C LYS A 123 23.77 -2.45 2.31
N GLU A 124 23.89 -1.87 1.13
CA GLU A 124 22.99 -0.82 0.67
C GLU A 124 21.66 -1.44 0.25
N TRP A 125 20.56 -0.86 0.70
CA TRP A 125 19.23 -1.24 0.23
C TRP A 125 18.47 -0.05 -0.36
N LYS A 126 17.62 -0.35 -1.35
CA LYS A 126 16.68 0.62 -1.94
C LYS A 126 15.33 -0.03 -2.16
N VAL A 127 14.28 0.73 -1.90
CA VAL A 127 12.93 0.47 -2.40
C VAL A 127 12.68 1.37 -3.60
N TRP A 128 12.23 0.76 -4.68
CA TRP A 128 11.93 1.43 -5.93
C TRP A 128 10.44 1.37 -6.22
N ALA A 129 9.94 2.42 -6.87
CA ALA A 129 8.65 2.46 -7.53
C ALA A 129 8.89 2.59 -9.04
N ALA A 130 8.34 1.67 -9.82
CA ALA A 130 8.28 1.74 -11.28
C ALA A 130 6.84 1.98 -11.72
N LEU A 131 6.55 3.21 -12.16
CA LEU A 131 5.26 3.58 -12.75
C LEU A 131 5.21 3.18 -14.20
N TRP A 132 4.28 2.30 -14.52
CA TRP A 132 3.86 1.94 -15.86
C TRP A 132 2.61 2.76 -16.17
N PRO A 133 2.68 3.71 -17.13
CA PRO A 133 1.53 4.51 -17.49
C PRO A 133 0.34 3.68 -17.96
N LEU A 134 -0.87 4.20 -17.80
CA LEU A 134 -2.12 3.59 -18.25
C LEU A 134 -1.99 3.01 -19.66
N ALA A 135 -2.13 1.69 -19.75
CA ALA A 135 -2.23 0.97 -21.00
C ALA A 135 -3.68 0.95 -21.50
N THR A 136 -3.87 0.97 -22.83
CA THR A 136 -5.17 0.57 -23.38
C THR A 136 -5.47 -0.90 -23.07
N ARG A 137 -6.72 -1.32 -23.28
CA ARG A 137 -7.11 -2.71 -23.09
C ARG A 137 -6.27 -3.66 -23.95
N GLU A 138 -5.97 -3.25 -25.18
CA GLU A 138 -5.16 -4.03 -26.14
C GLU A 138 -3.70 -4.13 -25.68
N GLN A 139 -3.16 -3.07 -25.09
CA GLN A 139 -1.76 -3.01 -24.62
C GLN A 139 -1.56 -3.66 -23.24
N SER A 140 -2.63 -3.83 -22.46
CA SER A 140 -2.56 -4.29 -21.07
C SER A 140 -1.87 -5.64 -20.88
N LEU A 141 -2.04 -6.58 -21.82
CA LEU A 141 -1.37 -7.89 -21.76
C LEU A 141 0.14 -7.77 -21.97
N GLU A 142 0.57 -6.92 -22.91
CA GLU A 142 1.99 -6.69 -23.16
C GLU A 142 2.66 -5.99 -21.99
N GLN A 143 2.02 -4.95 -21.44
CA GLN A 143 2.49 -4.29 -20.23
C GLN A 143 2.62 -5.28 -19.06
N ALA A 144 1.60 -6.12 -18.82
CA ALA A 144 1.65 -7.13 -17.78
C ALA A 144 2.79 -8.13 -18.00
N ARG A 145 3.06 -8.55 -19.24
CA ARG A 145 4.19 -9.43 -19.59
C ARG A 145 5.53 -8.76 -19.32
N MET A 146 5.70 -7.47 -19.62
CA MET A 146 6.95 -6.76 -19.32
C MET A 146 7.18 -6.64 -17.81
N ILE A 147 6.14 -6.30 -17.04
CA ILE A 147 6.21 -6.30 -15.57
C ILE A 147 6.60 -7.69 -15.06
N TRP A 148 5.95 -8.74 -15.57
CA TRP A 148 6.26 -10.12 -15.22
C TRP A 148 7.69 -10.52 -15.59
N GLN A 149 8.20 -10.15 -16.77
CA GLN A 149 9.58 -10.43 -17.18
C GLN A 149 10.59 -9.83 -16.20
N GLU A 150 10.40 -8.59 -15.76
CA GLU A 150 11.27 -7.98 -14.76
C GLU A 150 11.22 -8.72 -13.41
N GLN A 151 10.03 -9.13 -12.98
CA GLN A 151 9.84 -9.86 -11.73
C GLN A 151 10.45 -11.27 -11.83
N HIS A 152 10.25 -11.96 -12.95
CA HIS A 152 10.75 -13.30 -13.20
C HIS A 152 12.28 -13.33 -13.29
N ALA A 153 12.89 -12.33 -13.95
CA ALA A 153 14.35 -12.16 -13.97
C ALA A 153 14.95 -11.96 -12.57
N ALA A 154 14.17 -11.42 -11.62
CA ALA A 154 14.54 -11.30 -10.21
C ALA A 154 14.24 -12.55 -9.37
N GLY A 155 13.78 -13.66 -9.98
CA GLY A 155 13.50 -14.92 -9.31
C GLY A 155 12.06 -15.11 -8.83
N SER A 156 11.11 -14.29 -9.30
CA SER A 156 9.68 -14.46 -8.99
C SER A 156 9.11 -15.76 -9.57
N ASP A 157 8.34 -16.50 -8.77
CA ASP A 157 7.63 -17.73 -9.14
C ASP A 157 6.21 -17.47 -9.70
N LEU A 158 5.88 -16.21 -9.97
CA LEU A 158 4.58 -15.86 -10.55
C LEU A 158 4.43 -16.47 -11.95
N PRO A 159 3.28 -17.10 -12.26
CA PRO A 159 3.03 -17.56 -13.62
C PRO A 159 2.94 -16.36 -14.57
N GLU A 160 3.31 -16.58 -15.84
CA GLU A 160 3.14 -15.56 -16.88
C GLU A 160 1.67 -15.12 -16.95
N PRO A 161 1.40 -13.80 -17.06
CA PRO A 161 0.04 -13.30 -17.19
C PRO A 161 -0.63 -13.80 -18.48
N THR A 162 -1.89 -14.22 -18.34
CA THR A 162 -2.72 -14.63 -19.48
C THR A 162 -3.67 -13.52 -19.89
N ALA A 163 -4.14 -13.55 -21.15
CA ALA A 163 -5.14 -12.61 -21.63
C ALA A 163 -6.41 -12.61 -20.76
N ALA A 164 -6.88 -13.79 -20.35
CA ALA A 164 -8.06 -13.92 -19.49
C ALA A 164 -7.86 -13.26 -18.12
N TYR A 165 -6.69 -13.45 -17.50
CA TYR A 165 -6.36 -12.82 -16.22
C TYR A 165 -6.35 -11.30 -16.34
N VAL A 166 -5.67 -10.77 -17.36
CA VAL A 166 -5.58 -9.33 -17.57
C VAL A 166 -6.96 -8.73 -17.88
N GLN A 167 -7.78 -9.38 -18.71
CA GLN A 167 -9.14 -8.91 -18.99
C GLN A 167 -10.04 -8.86 -17.74
N GLN A 168 -9.83 -9.77 -16.79
CA GLN A 168 -10.62 -9.82 -15.56
C GLN A 168 -10.22 -8.75 -14.54
N TYR A 169 -8.93 -8.42 -14.46
CA TYR A 169 -8.37 -7.59 -13.38
C TYR A 169 -7.80 -6.23 -13.83
N TRP A 170 -7.74 -5.98 -15.14
CA TRP A 170 -7.35 -4.68 -15.67
C TRP A 170 -8.32 -3.60 -15.20
N GLN A 171 -7.76 -2.49 -14.73
CA GLN A 171 -8.51 -1.33 -14.26
C GLN A 171 -8.43 -0.23 -15.30
N SER A 172 -9.57 0.10 -15.90
CA SER A 172 -9.67 1.26 -16.79
C SER A 172 -9.31 2.53 -16.02
N GLY A 173 -8.40 3.33 -16.57
CA GLY A 173 -8.05 4.64 -15.99
C GLY A 173 -7.04 4.61 -14.84
N SER A 174 -6.36 3.49 -14.60
CA SER A 174 -5.31 3.38 -13.58
C SER A 174 -3.93 3.12 -14.19
N ASP A 175 -2.92 3.76 -13.61
CA ASP A 175 -1.53 3.36 -13.83
C ASP A 175 -1.20 2.12 -12.98
N VAL A 176 -0.08 1.47 -13.26
CA VAL A 176 0.46 0.38 -12.43
C VAL A 176 1.79 0.81 -11.85
N VAL A 177 1.94 0.75 -10.53
CA VAL A 177 3.21 1.00 -9.84
C VAL A 177 3.74 -0.31 -9.29
N ASN A 178 4.78 -0.85 -9.92
CA ASN A 178 5.51 -2.02 -9.44
C ASN A 178 6.51 -1.59 -8.36
N LEU A 179 6.33 -2.08 -7.14
CA LEU A 179 7.20 -1.82 -6.00
C LEU A 179 8.16 -2.99 -5.80
N TYR A 180 9.45 -2.70 -5.81
CA TYR A 180 10.48 -3.72 -5.66
C TYR A 180 11.65 -3.24 -4.79
N TYR A 181 12.45 -4.22 -4.37
CA TYR A 181 13.55 -4.04 -3.43
C TYR A 181 14.86 -4.41 -4.13
N THR A 182 15.92 -3.64 -3.88
CA THR A 182 17.29 -4.00 -4.28
C THR A 182 18.20 -4.00 -3.06
N VAL A 183 19.13 -4.95 -2.99
CA VAL A 183 20.23 -4.99 -2.01
C VAL A 183 21.55 -5.11 -2.78
N ASP A 184 22.47 -4.18 -2.54
CA ASP A 184 23.74 -4.04 -3.28
C ASP A 184 23.54 -4.10 -4.81
N GLY A 185 22.51 -3.40 -5.29
CA GLY A 185 22.11 -3.36 -6.70
C GLY A 185 21.35 -4.59 -7.21
N THR A 186 21.26 -5.67 -6.42
CA THR A 186 20.56 -6.90 -6.80
C THR A 186 19.09 -6.83 -6.44
N ARG A 187 18.19 -6.97 -7.43
CA ARG A 187 16.73 -7.00 -7.21
C ARG A 187 16.32 -8.30 -6.51
N LEU A 188 15.49 -8.18 -5.48
CA LEU A 188 14.95 -9.32 -4.74
C LEU A 188 13.64 -9.82 -5.36
N PRO A 189 13.27 -11.11 -5.16
CA PRO A 189 12.01 -11.70 -5.64
C PRO A 189 10.80 -11.22 -4.79
N TYR A 190 10.62 -9.90 -4.71
CA TYR A 190 9.49 -9.25 -4.05
C TYR A 190 8.58 -8.59 -5.09
N ASN A 191 7.27 -8.76 -4.90
CA ASN A 191 6.24 -8.18 -5.75
C ASN A 191 5.25 -7.41 -4.88
N GLY A 192 5.27 -6.08 -4.99
CA GLY A 192 4.25 -5.18 -4.48
C GLY A 192 3.69 -4.34 -5.62
N GLU A 193 2.43 -3.96 -5.52
CA GLU A 193 1.77 -3.17 -6.56
C GLU A 193 0.86 -2.12 -5.93
N LEU A 194 0.80 -0.96 -6.56
CA LEU A 194 -0.23 0.05 -6.35
C LEU A 194 -0.85 0.39 -7.70
N THR A 195 -2.13 0.73 -7.71
CA THR A 195 -2.87 1.11 -8.94
C THR A 195 -3.46 2.52 -8.79
N PRO A 196 -2.62 3.57 -8.81
CA PRO A 196 -3.13 4.93 -8.70
C PRO A 196 -3.89 5.33 -9.96
N THR A 197 -4.87 6.21 -9.80
CA THR A 197 -5.60 6.80 -10.91
C THR A 197 -4.63 7.51 -11.86
N ALA A 198 -4.74 7.20 -13.15
CA ALA A 198 -3.97 7.86 -14.18
C ALA A 198 -4.39 9.33 -14.34
N PRO A 199 -3.48 10.22 -14.77
CA PRO A 199 -3.84 11.58 -15.15
C PRO A 199 -5.00 11.62 -16.16
N GLY A 200 -5.97 12.48 -15.89
CA GLY A 200 -7.16 12.65 -16.70
C GLY A 200 -7.70 14.08 -16.62
N PRO A 201 -8.87 14.36 -17.21
CA PRO A 201 -9.44 15.71 -17.22
C PRO A 201 -9.93 16.15 -15.83
N THR A 202 -10.16 15.20 -14.92
CA THR A 202 -10.55 15.49 -13.54
C THR A 202 -9.30 15.82 -12.72
N PRO A 203 -9.30 16.94 -11.96
CA PRO A 203 -8.17 17.27 -11.11
C PRO A 203 -7.96 16.19 -10.03
N PRO A 204 -6.70 16.01 -9.58
CA PRO A 204 -6.39 15.09 -8.51
C PRO A 204 -7.20 15.43 -7.26
N THR A 205 -7.73 14.40 -6.59
CA THR A 205 -8.44 14.58 -5.33
C THR A 205 -7.44 15.02 -4.25
N PRO A 206 -7.73 16.08 -3.47
CA PRO A 206 -6.91 16.48 -2.34
C PRO A 206 -6.78 15.36 -1.32
N THR A 207 -5.76 15.48 -0.48
CA THR A 207 -5.57 14.56 0.63
C THR A 207 -6.79 14.60 1.57
N GLY A 208 -7.47 13.46 1.74
CA GLY A 208 -8.64 13.36 2.62
C GLY A 208 -8.31 13.52 4.11
N PRO A 209 -9.31 13.68 5.00
CA PRO A 209 -9.10 14.00 6.43
C PRO A 209 -8.30 12.95 7.21
N ASP A 210 -8.31 11.69 6.76
CA ASP A 210 -7.46 10.61 7.31
C ASP A 210 -6.00 10.67 6.80
N GLY A 211 -5.63 11.77 6.13
CA GLY A 211 -4.34 11.96 5.46
C GLY A 211 -4.22 11.26 4.12
N GLY A 212 -5.28 10.62 3.61
CA GLY A 212 -5.27 9.88 2.34
C GLY A 212 -4.25 8.75 2.27
N LEU A 213 -3.66 8.36 3.42
CA LEU A 213 -2.55 7.43 3.52
C LEU A 213 -3.03 6.00 3.30
N SER A 214 -3.11 5.62 2.02
CA SER A 214 -3.29 4.24 1.55
C SER A 214 -1.96 3.72 1.01
N GLY A 215 -1.71 2.43 1.04
CA GLY A 215 -0.38 1.94 0.66
C GLY A 215 -0.19 0.44 0.78
N VAL A 216 1.07 0.02 0.79
CA VAL A 216 1.47 -1.37 1.05
C VAL A 216 2.75 -1.40 1.87
N LEU A 217 2.92 -2.48 2.64
CA LEU A 217 4.17 -2.75 3.35
C LEU A 217 5.13 -3.52 2.44
N VAL A 218 6.05 -2.79 1.80
CA VAL A 218 7.08 -3.32 0.92
C VAL A 218 8.07 -4.16 1.72
N GLY A 219 8.44 -5.32 1.17
CA GLY A 219 9.33 -6.26 1.82
C GLY A 219 8.64 -7.25 2.75
N ALA A 220 7.31 -7.20 2.94
CA ALA A 220 6.60 -8.22 3.73
C ALA A 220 6.15 -9.41 2.87
N LEU A 221 6.67 -10.62 3.15
CA LEU A 221 6.29 -11.87 2.47
C LEU A 221 5.22 -12.67 3.22
N GLY A 222 5.02 -12.38 4.50
CA GLY A 222 4.06 -13.07 5.36
C GLY A 222 4.27 -12.68 6.81
N LYS A 223 3.58 -13.35 7.74
CA LYS A 223 3.75 -13.09 9.18
C LYS A 223 5.20 -13.41 9.58
N GLY A 224 5.96 -12.38 9.95
CA GLY A 224 7.35 -12.51 10.39
C GLY A 224 8.36 -12.84 9.28
N GLN A 225 7.96 -12.82 8.00
CA GLN A 225 8.86 -13.05 6.87
C GLN A 225 9.06 -11.79 6.05
N ASN A 226 10.33 -11.43 5.84
CA ASN A 226 10.72 -10.26 5.08
C ASN A 226 11.50 -10.67 3.82
N ALA A 227 11.23 -10.01 2.70
CA ALA A 227 12.00 -10.14 1.48
C ALA A 227 13.32 -9.36 1.56
N GLY A 228 13.34 -8.22 2.27
CA GLY A 228 14.50 -7.36 2.40
C GLY A 228 14.92 -7.13 3.86
N PRO A 229 16.07 -6.46 4.09
CA PRO A 229 16.59 -6.15 5.42
C PRO A 229 15.65 -5.29 6.26
N VAL A 230 14.84 -4.43 5.63
CA VAL A 230 13.88 -3.54 6.30
C VAL A 230 12.56 -3.54 5.56
N ARG A 231 11.43 -3.55 6.29
CA ARG A 231 10.10 -3.32 5.71
C ARG A 231 9.88 -1.82 5.52
N VAL A 232 9.25 -1.44 4.41
CA VAL A 232 8.99 -0.03 4.10
C VAL A 232 7.50 0.15 3.83
N ALA A 233 6.83 1.01 4.59
CA ALA A 233 5.49 1.43 4.23
C ALA A 233 5.59 2.37 3.02
N ALA A 234 5.09 1.93 1.87
CA ALA A 234 4.96 2.74 0.67
C ALA A 234 3.54 3.33 0.65
N LEU A 235 3.43 4.62 0.94
CA LEU A 235 2.16 5.31 1.14
C LEU A 235 1.90 6.28 -0.01
N THR A 236 0.68 6.26 -0.53
CA THR A 236 0.17 7.20 -1.52
C THR A 236 -0.36 8.44 -0.81
N VAL A 237 -0.03 9.62 -1.34
CA VAL A 237 -0.58 10.91 -0.89
C VAL A 237 -0.95 11.80 -2.06
N GLY A 238 -1.82 12.78 -1.81
CA GLY A 238 -2.18 13.78 -2.81
C GLY A 238 -1.01 14.69 -3.17
N PRO A 239 -1.12 15.42 -4.30
CA PRO A 239 -0.08 16.32 -4.78
C PRO A 239 0.05 17.59 -3.93
N ASP A 240 -0.94 17.85 -3.08
CA ASP A 240 -1.00 18.93 -2.10
C ASP A 240 -0.08 18.69 -0.88
N VAL A 241 0.37 17.45 -0.65
CA VAL A 241 1.31 17.13 0.43
C VAL A 241 2.72 17.62 0.08
N ALA A 242 3.20 18.57 0.87
CA ALA A 242 4.55 19.14 0.76
C ALA A 242 5.52 18.55 1.80
N LYS A 243 5.00 18.10 2.95
CA LYS A 243 5.82 17.58 4.05
C LYS A 243 5.14 16.39 4.73
N THR A 244 5.95 15.45 5.18
CA THR A 244 5.53 14.33 6.01
C THR A 244 6.37 14.29 7.28
N VAL A 245 5.73 14.03 8.42
CA VAL A 245 6.39 13.84 9.70
C VAL A 245 5.94 12.51 10.27
N VAL A 246 6.90 11.64 10.56
CA VAL A 246 6.68 10.39 11.28
C VAL A 246 7.14 10.59 12.71
N THR A 247 6.24 10.40 13.66
CA THR A 247 6.55 10.39 15.09
C THR A 247 6.68 8.96 15.55
N TRP A 248 7.79 8.65 16.20
CA TRP A 248 8.12 7.31 16.66
C TRP A 248 7.69 7.08 18.12
N ALA A 249 7.64 5.82 18.56
CA ALA A 249 7.21 5.46 19.91
C ALA A 249 8.13 6.05 20.99
N ASP A 250 9.42 6.22 20.68
CA ASP A 250 10.41 6.88 21.54
C ASP A 250 10.31 8.42 21.56
N GLY A 251 9.36 9.00 20.83
CA GLY A 251 9.17 10.45 20.73
C GLY A 251 10.08 11.14 19.70
N SER A 252 11.02 10.42 19.07
CA SER A 252 11.81 10.97 17.97
C SER A 252 10.94 11.19 16.73
N THR A 253 11.44 11.99 15.79
CA THR A 253 10.75 12.24 14.52
C THR A 253 11.64 11.94 13.31
N SER A 254 11.02 11.69 12.17
CA SER A 254 11.68 11.68 10.86
C SER A 254 10.79 12.31 9.79
N GLU A 255 11.41 12.91 8.79
CA GLU A 255 10.71 13.64 7.73
C GLU A 255 10.98 13.00 6.35
N PRO A 256 10.31 11.87 6.02
CA PRO A 256 10.47 11.25 4.71
C PRO A 256 9.91 12.19 3.63
N SER A 257 10.66 12.39 2.56
CA SER A 257 10.24 13.27 1.47
C SER A 257 9.19 12.60 0.59
N PRO A 258 8.08 13.28 0.25
CA PRO A 258 7.18 12.83 -0.80
C PRO A 258 7.92 12.78 -2.15
N VAL A 259 7.80 11.65 -2.85
CA VAL A 259 8.44 11.39 -4.13
C VAL A 259 7.39 11.48 -5.24
N THR A 260 7.64 12.40 -6.19
CA THR A 260 6.85 12.47 -7.44
C THR A 260 7.28 11.33 -8.36
N LEU A 261 6.30 10.64 -8.96
CA LEU A 261 6.55 9.53 -9.85
C LEU A 261 6.04 9.88 -11.25
N GLY A 262 6.95 10.34 -12.11
CA GLY A 262 6.58 10.83 -13.45
C GLY A 262 5.54 11.94 -13.40
N ASP A 263 4.47 11.77 -14.16
CA ASP A 263 3.31 12.66 -14.22
C ASP A 263 2.14 12.20 -13.34
N SER A 264 2.36 11.23 -12.44
CA SER A 264 1.31 10.68 -11.59
C SER A 264 0.61 11.77 -10.77
N LEU A 265 -0.70 11.63 -10.64
CA LEU A 265 -1.55 12.51 -9.83
C LEU A 265 -1.29 12.39 -8.32
N VAL A 266 -0.56 11.36 -7.91
CA VAL A 266 -0.22 11.09 -6.52
C VAL A 266 1.29 11.12 -6.32
N ARG A 267 1.71 11.36 -5.08
CA ARG A 267 3.10 11.18 -4.64
C ARG A 267 3.18 9.94 -3.76
N LEU A 268 4.38 9.37 -3.66
CA LEU A 268 4.66 8.25 -2.77
C LEU A 268 5.55 8.69 -1.62
N ILE A 269 5.35 8.13 -0.44
CA ILE A 269 6.21 8.29 0.72
C ILE A 269 6.75 6.92 1.12
N GLY A 270 8.06 6.82 1.31
CA GLY A 270 8.70 5.63 1.85
C GLY A 270 9.01 5.80 3.33
N VAL A 271 8.34 5.04 4.20
CA VAL A 271 8.63 5.02 5.63
C VAL A 271 9.29 3.68 6.01
N PRO A 272 10.62 3.62 6.13
CA PRO A 272 11.29 2.42 6.59
C PRO A 272 10.98 2.17 8.07
N GLU A 273 10.63 0.93 8.40
CA GLU A 273 10.46 0.50 9.78
C GLU A 273 11.80 0.61 10.54
N ARG A 274 11.72 1.02 11.81
CA ARG A 274 12.86 1.04 12.72
C ARG A 274 12.80 -0.17 13.65
N GLN A 275 13.89 -0.91 13.73
CA GLN A 275 13.96 -2.08 14.60
C GLN A 275 13.70 -1.66 16.06
N GLY A 276 12.72 -2.30 16.70
CA GLY A 276 12.34 -2.03 18.08
C GLY A 276 11.61 -0.69 18.32
N ASN A 277 11.38 0.10 17.28
CA ASN A 277 10.73 1.41 17.40
C ASN A 277 9.63 1.59 16.36
N LYS A 278 8.38 1.40 16.80
CA LYS A 278 7.20 1.51 15.94
C LYS A 278 6.87 2.97 15.66
N ALA A 279 6.31 3.25 14.48
CA ALA A 279 5.74 4.57 14.25
C ALA A 279 4.46 4.73 15.07
N ARG A 280 4.39 5.81 15.83
CA ARG A 280 3.21 6.20 16.61
C ARG A 280 2.19 6.93 15.75
N SER A 281 2.67 7.81 14.86
CA SER A 281 1.82 8.54 13.93
C SER A 281 2.58 8.99 12.69
N ILE A 282 1.84 9.19 11.61
CA ILE A 282 2.30 9.79 10.37
C ILE A 282 1.38 10.98 10.07
N ALA A 283 1.94 12.18 10.07
CA ALA A 283 1.24 13.42 9.76
C ALA A 283 1.70 13.96 8.40
N VAL A 284 0.77 14.45 7.60
CA VAL A 284 1.04 15.07 6.30
C VAL A 284 0.59 16.52 6.29
N TYR A 285 1.40 17.38 5.69
CA TYR A 285 1.23 18.82 5.71
C TYR A 285 1.28 19.40 4.30
N GLY A 286 0.46 20.42 4.07
CA GLY A 286 0.47 21.19 2.83
C GLY A 286 1.64 22.16 2.77
N SER A 287 1.80 22.83 1.62
CA SER A 287 2.87 23.81 1.40
C SER A 287 2.82 25.02 2.35
N GLY A 288 1.63 25.37 2.86
CA GLY A 288 1.43 26.42 3.86
C GLY A 288 1.68 25.97 5.31
N GLY A 289 2.11 24.72 5.52
CA GLY A 289 2.34 24.15 6.84
C GLY A 289 1.07 23.68 7.57
N GLN A 290 -0.10 23.80 6.95
CA GLN A 290 -1.35 23.28 7.51
C GLN A 290 -1.33 21.75 7.56
N LEU A 291 -1.85 21.17 8.64
CA LEU A 291 -2.05 19.74 8.75
C LEU A 291 -3.18 19.29 7.80
N LEU A 292 -2.87 18.37 6.90
CA LEU A 292 -3.84 17.79 5.96
C LEU A 292 -4.46 16.50 6.50
N GLY A 293 -3.70 15.75 7.31
CA GLY A 293 -4.22 14.58 7.99
C GLY A 293 -3.17 13.84 8.81
N THR A 294 -3.63 12.90 9.63
CA THR A 294 -2.79 12.06 10.49
C THR A 294 -3.29 10.63 10.50
N ASN A 295 -2.37 9.66 10.43
CA ASN A 295 -2.66 8.24 10.50
C ASN A 295 -1.81 7.56 11.58
N THR A 296 -2.40 6.62 12.31
CA THR A 296 -1.77 5.90 13.43
C THR A 296 -1.72 4.37 13.24
N SER A 297 -2.13 3.84 12.08
CA SER A 297 -2.36 2.40 11.85
C SER A 297 -1.28 1.67 11.06
N TRP A 298 -0.40 2.36 10.32
CA TRP A 298 0.49 1.71 9.34
C TRP A 298 1.64 0.86 9.89
N LEU A 299 2.08 1.12 11.12
CA LEU A 299 3.26 0.47 11.72
C LEU A 299 3.07 0.14 13.21
N SER A 300 1.82 0.04 13.67
CA SER A 300 1.47 -0.40 15.02
C SER A 300 1.51 -1.92 15.19
#